data_AF-A0A847XMK4-F1
#
_entry.id   AF-A0A847XMK4-F1
#
_cell.length_a   1.000
_cell.length_b   1.000
_cell.length_c   1.000
_cell.angle_alpha   90.00
_cell.angle_beta   90.00
_cell.angle_gamma   90.00
#
_symmetry.space_group_name_H-M   'P 1'
#
loop_
_entity.id
_entity.type
_entity.pdbx_description
1 polymer ?
#
loop_
_entity_poly.entity_id
_entity_poly.type
_entity_poly.pdbx_seq_one_letter_code
_entity_poly.pdbx_strand_id
1 'polypeptide(L)'
;ALAMLDVPATKTIGVHEPNFIGLTSGANTIYAETGANPRDTEKETSGNRGRDIAECKRMLYESGFSRLRTSSWGHQPLTGSN
;
A
#
# COMPACT_ATOMS: atom_id res chain seq x y z
N ALA A 1 5.37 14.31 -11.71
CA ALA A 1 4.24 14.35 -12.66
C ALA A 1 3.21 13.34 -12.19
N LEU A 2 1.94 13.72 -12.12
CA LEU A 2 0.83 12.85 -11.72
C LEU A 2 0.27 12.21 -13.00
N ALA A 3 0.59 10.94 -13.27
CA ALA A 3 0.06 10.23 -14.42
C ALA A 3 -1.34 9.71 -14.07
N MET A 4 -2.36 10.14 -14.81
CA MET A 4 -3.73 9.68 -14.65
C MET A 4 -4.04 8.59 -15.66
N LEU A 5 -4.55 7.46 -15.19
CA LEU A 5 -5.03 6.36 -16.02
C LEU A 5 -6.57 6.39 -16.06
N ASP A 6 -7.13 6.88 -17.16
CA ASP A 6 -8.59 6.90 -17.37
C ASP A 6 -9.02 5.69 -18.21
N VAL A 7 -8.90 4.50 -17.61
CA VAL A 7 -9.41 3.25 -18.19
C VAL A 7 -10.44 2.69 -17.21
N PRO A 8 -11.75 2.81 -17.49
CA PRO A 8 -12.80 2.41 -16.54
C PRO A 8 -12.70 0.95 -16.08
N ALA A 9 -12.11 0.07 -16.90
CA ALA A 9 -11.87 -1.33 -16.56
C ALA A 9 -10.76 -1.52 -15.50
N THR A 10 -9.80 -0.60 -15.41
CA THR A 10 -8.69 -0.69 -14.46
C THR A 10 -9.15 -0.23 -13.08
N LYS A 11 -9.30 -1.17 -12.16
CA LYS A 11 -9.75 -0.89 -10.79
C LYS A 11 -8.61 -0.77 -9.78
N THR A 12 -7.43 -1.30 -10.12
CA THR A 12 -6.31 -1.46 -9.19
C THR A 12 -5.02 -0.93 -9.82
N ILE A 13 -4.36 -0.01 -9.13
CA ILE A 13 -3.03 0.49 -9.47
C ILE A 13 -2.15 0.25 -8.24
N GLY A 14 -1.19 -0.67 -8.39
CA GLY A 14 -0.30 -1.07 -7.32
C GLY A 14 1.06 -0.37 -7.40
N VAL A 15 1.69 -0.19 -6.25
CA VAL A 15 3.13 0.06 -6.13
C VAL A 15 3.83 -1.25 -5.75
N HIS A 16 5.03 -1.48 -6.29
CA HIS A 16 5.80 -2.69 -5.95
C HIS A 16 6.11 -2.76 -4.45
N GLU A 17 6.43 -1.62 -3.86
CA GLU A 17 6.75 -1.49 -2.44
C GLU A 17 5.87 -0.43 -1.78
N PRO A 18 5.43 -0.64 -0.52
CA PRO A 18 4.69 0.35 0.26
C PRO A 18 5.38 1.72 0.30
N ASN A 19 4.83 2.71 -0.40
CA ASN A 19 5.36 4.06 -0.38
C ASN A 19 4.26 5.13 -0.49
N PHE A 20 4.44 6.20 0.28
CA PHE A 20 3.46 7.28 0.42
C PHE A 20 3.28 8.09 -0.87
N ILE A 21 4.36 8.31 -1.63
CA ILE A 21 4.34 9.10 -2.87
C ILE A 21 3.43 8.44 -3.89
N GLY A 22 3.53 7.13 -4.10
CA GLY A 22 2.70 6.40 -5.06
C GLY A 22 1.23 6.41 -4.68
N LEU A 23 0.90 6.22 -3.40
CA LEU A 23 -0.48 6.23 -2.91
C LEU A 23 -1.15 7.60 -3.04
N THR A 24 -0.43 8.67 -2.70
CA THR A 24 -0.90 10.05 -2.91
C THR A 24 -0.89 10.45 -4.39
N SER A 25 -0.24 9.67 -5.25
CA SER A 25 -0.17 9.89 -6.69
C SER A 25 -1.18 9.10 -7.53
N GLY A 26 -2.11 8.37 -6.89
CA GLY A 26 -3.18 7.63 -7.57
C GLY A 26 -3.08 6.10 -7.47
N ALA A 27 -2.01 5.55 -6.89
CA ALA A 27 -2.00 4.13 -6.52
C ALA A 27 -3.03 3.88 -5.41
N ASN A 28 -3.79 2.79 -5.53
CA ASN A 28 -4.87 2.44 -4.60
C ASN A 28 -4.75 1.02 -4.04
N THR A 29 -3.65 0.34 -4.39
CA THR A 29 -3.35 -1.03 -3.96
C THR A 29 -1.94 -1.05 -3.39
N ILE A 30 -1.80 -1.66 -2.21
CA ILE A 30 -0.53 -1.78 -1.49
C ILE A 30 -0.34 -3.25 -1.08
N TYR A 31 0.90 -3.72 -1.10
CA TYR A 31 1.26 -5.07 -0.71
C TYR A 31 2.11 -5.00 0.55
N ALA A 32 1.64 -5.60 1.64
CA ALA A 32 2.48 -5.83 2.80
C ALA A 32 3.63 -6.76 2.39
N GLU A 33 4.84 -6.42 2.80
CA GLU A 33 6.04 -7.15 2.42
C GLU A 33 6.72 -7.65 3.70
N THR A 34 7.02 -8.94 3.73
CA THR A 34 7.78 -9.59 4.80
C THR A 34 8.91 -10.39 4.19
N GLY A 35 10.13 -10.23 4.70
CA GLY A 35 11.30 -10.99 4.26
C GLY A 35 12.34 -10.15 3.52
N ALA A 36 13.16 -10.80 2.71
CA ALA A 36 14.25 -10.17 1.97
C ALA A 36 13.73 -9.33 0.79
N ASN A 37 14.04 -8.04 0.80
CA ASN A 37 13.77 -7.11 -0.29
C ASN A 37 15.02 -7.02 -1.20
N PRO A 38 14.88 -6.92 -2.54
CA PRO A 38 16.01 -6.79 -3.47
C PRO A 38 16.93 -5.58 -3.22
N ARG A 39 16.48 -4.59 -2.45
CA ARG A 39 17.27 -3.43 -2.02
C ARG A 39 17.99 -3.64 -0.68
N ASP A 40 17.77 -4.77 -0.03
CA ASP A 40 18.45 -5.09 1.23
C ASP A 40 19.93 -5.32 0.96
N THR A 41 20.75 -4.56 1.70
CA THR A 41 22.22 -4.64 1.62
C THR A 41 22.80 -5.49 2.73
N GLU A 42 21.98 -5.88 3.70
CA GLU A 42 22.34 -6.70 4.85
C GLU A 42 21.87 -8.14 4.64
N LYS A 43 22.65 -9.08 5.17
CA LYS A 43 22.36 -10.51 5.06
C LYS A 43 21.19 -10.95 5.94
N GLU A 44 21.01 -10.31 7.09
CA GLU A 44 19.91 -10.54 8.02
C GLU A 44 18.80 -9.54 7.75
N THR A 45 17.66 -10.01 7.23
CA THR A 45 16.58 -9.15 6.75
C THR A 45 15.34 -9.10 7.62
N SER A 46 15.41 -9.69 8.81
CA SER A 46 14.30 -9.78 9.76
C SER A 46 13.79 -8.42 10.26
N GLY A 47 14.61 -7.37 10.21
CA GLY A 47 14.24 -5.99 10.58
C GLY A 47 14.22 -5.00 9.41
N ASN A 48 14.16 -5.48 8.16
CA ASN A 48 14.38 -4.65 6.98
C ASN A 48 13.15 -3.83 6.56
N ARG A 49 13.24 -3.21 5.38
CA ARG A 49 12.35 -2.16 4.85
C ARG A 49 10.92 -2.61 4.55
N GLY A 50 10.59 -3.88 4.76
CA GLY A 50 9.24 -4.41 4.60
C GLY A 50 8.27 -3.75 5.57
N ARG A 51 7.00 -3.64 5.18
CA ARG A 51 5.93 -3.12 6.05
C ARG A 51 4.89 -4.18 6.26
N ASP A 52 4.47 -4.32 7.51
CA ASP A 52 3.41 -5.24 7.87
C ASP A 52 2.02 -4.71 7.44
N ILE A 53 0.99 -5.51 7.72
CA ILE A 53 -0.40 -5.15 7.40
C ILE A 53 -0.85 -3.90 8.15
N ALA A 54 -0.45 -3.72 9.41
CA ALA A 54 -0.87 -2.60 10.23
C ALA A 54 -0.30 -1.28 9.70
N GLU A 55 0.99 -1.27 9.37
CA GLU A 55 1.65 -0.14 8.73
C GLU A 55 1.07 0.18 7.35
N CYS A 56 0.75 -0.83 6.53
CA CYS A 56 0.11 -0.62 5.23
C CYS A 56 -1.29 0.01 5.38
N LYS A 57 -2.08 -0.42 6.37
CA LYS A 57 -3.39 0.16 6.67
C LYS A 57 -3.27 1.62 7.12
N ARG A 58 -2.31 1.91 8.00
CA ARG A 58 -2.01 3.27 8.44
C ARG A 58 -1.60 4.15 7.27
N MET A 59 -0.72 3.66 6.40
CA MET A 59 -0.24 4.41 5.23
C MET A 59 -1.37 4.74 4.25
N LEU A 60 -2.29 3.79 4.00
CA LEU A 60 -3.49 4.05 3.18
C LEU A 60 -4.36 5.13 3.83
N TYR A 61 -4.60 5.05 5.13
CA TYR A 61 -5.36 6.08 5.85
C TYR A 61 -4.71 7.46 5.73
N GLU A 62 -3.40 7.56 5.99
CA GLU A 62 -2.63 8.80 5.87
C GLU A 62 -2.58 9.34 4.43
N SER A 63 -2.71 8.48 3.43
CA SER A 63 -2.78 8.86 2.01
C SER A 63 -4.18 9.32 1.57
N GLY A 64 -5.15 9.39 2.48
CA GLY A 64 -6.50 9.90 2.22
C GLY A 64 -7.56 8.84 1.94
N PHE A 65 -7.25 7.55 2.07
CA PHE A 65 -8.24 6.48 1.91
C PHE A 65 -9.04 6.25 3.20
N SER A 66 -10.35 6.04 3.07
CA SER A 66 -11.26 5.82 4.21
C SER A 66 -11.79 4.38 4.34
N ARG A 67 -11.53 3.53 3.35
CA ARG A 67 -12.03 2.15 3.31
C ARG A 67 -11.11 1.22 2.53
N LEU A 68 -11.02 -0.03 2.98
CA LEU A 68 -10.42 -1.14 2.25
C LEU A 68 -11.50 -1.93 1.55
N ARG A 69 -11.18 -2.48 0.38
CA ARG A 69 -12.00 -3.48 -0.28
C ARG A 69 -11.58 -4.88 0.17
N THR A 70 -12.52 -5.67 0.64
CA THR A 70 -12.29 -7.04 1.11
C THR A 70 -12.66 -8.06 0.04
N SER A 71 -12.22 -9.31 0.21
CA SER A 71 -12.48 -10.43 -0.72
C SER A 71 -13.98 -10.71 -0.94
N SER A 72 -14.82 -10.39 0.03
CA SER A 72 -16.28 -10.49 -0.04
C SER A 72 -16.95 -9.37 -0.84
N TRP A 73 -16.19 -8.56 -1.58
CA TRP A 73 -16.66 -7.30 -2.20
C TRP A 73 -17.21 -6.28 -1.20
N GLY A 74 -17.00 -6.53 0.09
CA GLY A 74 -17.31 -5.62 1.17
C GLY A 74 -16.29 -4.48 1.27
N HIS A 75 -16.67 -3.49 2.07
CA HIS A 75 -15.79 -2.41 2.47
C HIS A 75 -15.55 -2.47 3.97
N GLN A 76 -14.29 -2.49 4.38
CA GLN A 76 -13.90 -2.32 5.78
C GLN A 76 -13.45 -0.88 6.00
N PRO A 77 -13.97 -0.14 7.00
CA PRO A 77 -13.47 1.18 7.34
C PRO A 77 -11.97 1.18 7.64
N LEU A 78 -11.26 2.20 7.14
CA LEU A 78 -9.92 2.53 7.60
C LEU A 78 -10.03 3.60 8.68
N THR A 79 -9.57 3.26 9.88
CA THR A 79 -9.44 4.21 10.98
C THR A 79 -7.96 4.49 11.19
N GLY A 80 -7.60 5.76 11.38
CA GLY A 80 -6.28 6.09 11.90
C GLY A 80 -6.10 5.46 13.28
N SER A 81 -5.05 4.67 13.46
CA SER A 81 -4.61 4.28 14.79
C SER A 81 -4.01 5.52 15.47
N ASN A 82 -4.60 5.96 16.58
CA ASN A 82 -3.94 6.87 17.53
C ASN A 82 -2.72 6.20 18.15
#